data_AF-A0AB33I336-F1
#
_entry.id   AF-A0AB33I336-F1
#
_cell.length_a   1.000
_cell.length_b   1.000
_cell.length_c   1.000
_cell.angle_alpha   90.00
_cell.angle_beta   90.00
_cell.angle_gamma   90.00
#
_symmetry.space_group_name_H-M   'P 1'
#
loop_
_entity.id
_entity.type
_entity.pdbx_description
1 polymer ?
#
loop_
_entity_poly.entity_id
_entity_poly.type
_entity_poly.pdbx_seq_one_letter_code
_entity_poly.pdbx_strand_id
1 'polypeptide(L)'
;MLEARNYDGAPGLLLAYQNGDINTIQSFFDSLIMLDISKDFIEELLTAKHYDFTGLSLAISHRHDHVVKLYGKLFKKLDTSPYKMSIILALAIDCERNNANIIIDSEYKSNKAVKEYVEILKEFNICPEKVAEYLSEFSGKHFLDVYNYYSN
;
A
#
# COMPACT_ATOMS: atom_id res chain seq x y z
N MET A 1 -0.18 10.75 17.31
CA MET A 1 0.28 9.62 16.47
C MET A 1 0.81 10.07 15.11
N LEU A 2 0.17 11.04 14.44
CA LEU A 2 0.70 11.70 13.23
C LEU A 2 2.05 12.42 13.47
N GLU A 3 2.19 13.09 14.62
CA GLU A 3 3.45 13.75 15.01
C GLU A 3 4.29 12.97 16.03
N ALA A 4 3.75 11.86 16.57
CA ALA A 4 4.52 11.03 17.49
C ALA A 4 5.59 10.32 16.68
N ARG A 5 6.86 10.55 17.01
CA ARG A 5 8.01 10.00 16.29
C ARG A 5 8.89 9.19 17.23
N ASN A 6 9.59 8.18 16.71
CA ASN A 6 10.67 7.55 17.46
C ASN A 6 11.91 8.48 17.53
N TYR A 7 12.98 7.99 18.17
CA TYR A 7 14.26 8.71 18.28
C TYR A 7 14.82 9.15 16.91
N ASP A 8 14.61 8.36 15.87
CA ASP A 8 15.08 8.62 14.50
C ASP A 8 14.14 9.53 13.69
N GLY A 9 13.06 10.03 14.31
CA GLY A 9 12.10 10.90 13.65
C GLY A 9 11.05 10.19 12.78
N ALA A 10 10.99 8.85 12.81
CA ALA A 10 10.02 8.07 12.05
C ALA A 10 8.61 8.20 12.66
N PRO A 11 7.59 8.59 11.88
CA PRO A 11 6.21 8.69 12.36
C PRO A 11 5.68 7.36 12.92
N GLY A 12 4.94 7.43 14.03
CA GLY A 12 4.41 6.26 14.73
C GLY A 12 3.52 5.37 13.86
N LEU A 13 2.73 5.96 12.95
CA LEU A 13 1.91 5.20 12.02
C LEU A 13 2.76 4.35 11.05
N LEU A 14 3.91 4.87 10.59
CA LEU A 14 4.79 4.10 9.71
C LEU A 14 5.52 2.97 10.45
N LEU A 15 5.86 3.19 11.72
CA LEU A 15 6.37 2.10 12.57
C LEU A 15 5.32 0.99 12.76
N ALA A 16 4.04 1.34 12.87
CA ALA A 16 2.97 0.35 12.92
C ALA A 16 2.89 -0.46 11.60
N TYR A 17 3.01 0.19 10.45
CA TYR A 17 3.09 -0.50 9.14
C TYR A 17 4.29 -1.44 9.04
N GLN A 18 5.48 -0.97 9.42
CA GLN A 18 6.72 -1.76 9.40
C GLN A 18 6.63 -3.00 10.31
N ASN A 19 6.03 -2.84 11.50
CA ASN A 19 5.88 -3.92 12.48
C ASN A 19 4.66 -4.82 12.24
N GLY A 20 3.82 -4.51 11.25
CA GLY A 20 2.61 -5.29 10.98
C GLY A 20 1.52 -5.13 12.04
N ASP A 21 1.55 -4.03 12.81
CA ASP A 21 0.58 -3.75 13.88
C ASP A 21 -0.75 -3.26 13.29
N ILE A 22 -1.53 -4.22 12.80
CA ILE A 22 -2.84 -4.00 12.19
C ILE A 22 -3.82 -3.31 13.14
N ASN A 23 -3.73 -3.56 14.44
CA ASN A 23 -4.67 -3.00 15.42
C ASN A 23 -4.47 -1.49 15.53
N THR A 24 -3.22 -1.04 15.61
CA THR A 24 -2.90 0.40 15.63
C THR A 24 -3.29 1.08 14.32
N ILE A 25 -2.98 0.47 13.17
CA ILE A 25 -3.31 1.04 11.86
C ILE A 25 -4.83 1.13 11.69
N GLN A 26 -5.55 0.04 11.95
CA GLN A 26 -7.00 0.02 11.82
C GLN A 26 -7.67 1.01 12.76
N SER A 27 -7.29 1.04 14.04
CA SER A 27 -7.88 1.95 15.02
C SER A 27 -7.66 3.41 14.63
N PHE A 28 -6.51 3.73 14.04
CA PHE A 28 -6.22 5.07 13.56
C PHE A 28 -7.16 5.52 12.45
N PHE A 29 -7.26 4.74 11.37
CA PHE A 29 -8.13 5.09 10.25
C PHE A 29 -9.62 5.03 10.62
N ASP A 30 -10.02 4.05 11.45
CA ASP A 30 -11.38 3.97 11.97
C ASP A 30 -11.72 5.23 12.82
N SER A 31 -10.76 5.74 13.60
CA SER A 31 -10.95 7.00 14.35
C SER A 31 -11.11 8.21 13.43
N LEU A 32 -10.33 8.30 12.34
CA LEU A 32 -10.47 9.40 11.37
C LEU A 32 -11.85 9.38 10.70
N ILE A 33 -12.32 8.19 10.32
CA ILE A 33 -13.66 7.99 9.74
C ILE A 33 -14.75 8.37 10.76
N MET A 34 -14.62 7.94 12.02
CA MET A 34 -15.57 8.27 13.09
C MET A 34 -15.61 9.77 13.44
N LEU A 35 -14.52 10.50 13.20
CA LEU A 35 -14.43 11.94 13.42
C LEU A 35 -14.89 12.75 12.19
N ASP A 36 -15.48 12.09 11.19
CA ASP A 36 -15.93 12.71 9.93
C ASP A 36 -14.81 13.50 9.21
N ILE A 37 -13.56 13.05 9.34
CA ILE A 37 -12.45 13.60 8.55
C ILE A 37 -12.71 13.30 7.07
N SER A 38 -12.46 14.29 6.21
CA SER A 38 -12.79 14.16 4.79
C SER A 38 -12.10 12.96 4.17
N LYS A 39 -12.84 12.24 3.32
CA LYS A 39 -12.32 11.10 2.56
C LYS A 39 -11.03 11.45 1.82
N ASP A 40 -11.01 12.58 1.14
CA ASP A 40 -9.86 13.02 0.33
C ASP A 40 -8.59 13.16 1.18
N PHE A 41 -8.73 13.66 2.43
CA PHE A 41 -7.62 13.77 3.36
C PHE A 41 -7.14 12.39 3.85
N ILE A 42 -8.06 11.48 4.14
CA ILE A 42 -7.71 10.10 4.53
C ILE A 42 -6.99 9.39 3.39
N GLU A 43 -7.47 9.53 2.16
CA GLU A 43 -6.85 8.96 0.97
C GLU A 43 -5.49 9.58 0.65
N GLU A 44 -5.31 10.88 0.90
CA GLU A 44 -3.99 11.53 0.84
C GLU A 44 -3.04 10.92 1.87
N LEU A 45 -3.51 10.68 3.09
CA LEU A 45 -2.71 10.06 4.15
C LEU A 45 -2.29 8.63 3.83
N LEU A 46 -3.11 7.85 3.11
CA LEU A 46 -2.75 6.52 2.60
C LEU A 46 -1.60 6.56 1.59
N THR A 47 -1.36 7.72 0.96
CA THR A 47 -0.28 7.94 0.00
C THR A 47 0.93 8.66 0.59
N ALA A 48 0.84 9.11 1.85
CA ALA A 48 1.90 9.89 2.47
C ALA A 48 3.21 9.09 2.53
N LYS A 49 4.27 9.69 1.98
CA LYS A 49 5.62 9.12 2.01
C LYS A 49 6.42 9.71 3.18
N HIS A 50 7.24 8.87 3.81
CA HIS A 50 8.35 9.32 4.65
C HIS A 50 9.64 8.72 4.10
N TYR A 51 10.59 9.60 3.78
CA TYR A 51 11.64 9.28 2.81
C TYR A 51 10.99 8.79 1.51
N ASP A 52 11.08 7.51 1.19
CA ASP A 52 10.57 6.93 -0.06
C ASP A 52 9.47 5.88 0.18
N PHE A 53 9.08 5.67 1.43
CA PHE A 53 8.15 4.61 1.81
C PHE A 53 6.76 5.13 2.14
N THR A 54 5.75 4.51 1.54
CA THR A 54 4.37 4.56 2.00
C THR A 54 4.11 3.47 3.05
N GLY A 55 3.03 3.59 3.81
CA GLY A 55 2.60 2.52 4.72
C GLY A 55 2.40 1.17 4.00
N LEU A 56 1.79 1.19 2.81
CA LEU A 56 1.57 -0.03 2.02
C LEU A 56 2.89 -0.65 1.55
N SER A 57 3.85 0.16 1.09
CA SER A 57 5.17 -0.36 0.68
C SER A 57 5.91 -1.05 1.84
N LEU A 58 5.79 -0.52 3.07
CA LEU A 58 6.40 -1.14 4.26
C LEU A 58 5.72 -2.45 4.62
N ALA A 59 4.38 -2.51 4.57
CA ALA A 59 3.63 -3.73 4.83
C ALA A 59 4.01 -4.84 3.84
N ILE A 60 4.15 -4.51 2.55
CA ILE A 60 4.55 -5.46 1.51
C ILE A 60 5.99 -5.91 1.71
N SER A 61 6.91 -4.98 1.96
CA SER A 61 8.33 -5.30 2.14
C SER A 61 8.60 -6.13 3.40
N HIS A 62 7.77 -5.98 4.43
CA HIS A 62 7.88 -6.76 5.67
C HIS A 62 6.94 -7.97 5.69
N ARG A 63 6.32 -8.31 4.55
CA ARG A 63 5.49 -9.52 4.33
C ARG A 63 4.25 -9.60 5.22
N HIS A 64 3.66 -8.45 5.56
CA HIS A 64 2.45 -8.34 6.38
C HIS A 64 1.17 -8.37 5.52
N ASP A 65 0.78 -9.56 5.05
CA ASP A 65 -0.39 -9.73 4.18
C ASP A 65 -1.70 -9.28 4.82
N HIS A 66 -1.84 -9.45 6.13
CA HIS A 66 -3.00 -8.97 6.89
C HIS A 66 -3.13 -7.43 6.88
N VAL A 67 -2.01 -6.71 6.84
CA VAL A 67 -2.01 -5.24 6.71
C VAL A 67 -2.31 -4.81 5.28
N VAL A 68 -1.82 -5.55 4.27
CA VAL A 68 -2.21 -5.30 2.87
C VAL A 68 -3.72 -5.48 2.71
N LYS A 69 -4.29 -6.56 3.23
CA LYS A 69 -5.73 -6.82 3.24
C LYS A 69 -6.55 -5.70 3.88
N LEU A 70 -5.99 -4.99 4.86
CA LEU A 70 -6.66 -3.86 5.49
C LEU A 70 -6.93 -2.73 4.47
N TYR A 71 -6.09 -2.53 3.45
CA TYR A 71 -6.34 -1.53 2.40
C TYR A 71 -7.62 -1.83 1.65
N GLY A 72 -7.90 -3.08 1.27
CA GLY A 72 -9.18 -3.44 0.65
C GLY A 72 -10.39 -3.12 1.55
N LYS A 73 -10.27 -3.35 2.86
CA LYS A 73 -11.32 -2.95 3.82
C LYS A 73 -11.48 -1.43 3.89
N LEU A 74 -10.39 -0.68 3.91
CA LEU A 74 -10.41 0.79 3.95
C LEU A 74 -11.01 1.37 2.67
N PHE A 75 -10.65 0.85 1.49
CA PHE A 75 -11.23 1.26 0.22
C PHE A 75 -12.76 1.09 0.18
N LYS A 76 -13.28 -0.02 0.72
CA LYS A 76 -14.73 -0.22 0.87
C LYS A 76 -15.36 0.76 1.84
N LYS A 77 -14.75 0.97 3.01
CA LYS A 77 -15.27 1.89 4.04
C LYS A 77 -15.33 3.33 3.54
N LEU A 78 -14.32 3.74 2.77
CA LEU A 78 -14.21 5.09 2.24
C LEU A 78 -15.01 5.28 0.95
N ASP A 79 -15.48 4.22 0.29
CA ASP A 79 -15.99 4.30 -1.09
C ASP A 79 -14.96 5.00 -2.01
N THR A 80 -13.72 4.49 -1.96
CA THR A 80 -12.61 5.01 -2.77
C THR A 80 -12.86 4.68 -4.24
N SER A 81 -12.64 5.63 -5.14
CA SER A 81 -12.85 5.36 -6.58
C SER A 81 -11.75 4.44 -7.14
N PRO A 82 -12.04 3.60 -8.16
CA PRO A 82 -11.01 2.78 -8.81
C PRO A 82 -9.80 3.59 -9.29
N TYR A 83 -10.04 4.81 -9.80
CA TYR A 83 -8.98 5.75 -10.19
C TYR A 83 -8.03 6.06 -9.04
N LYS A 84 -8.57 6.40 -7.87
CA LYS A 84 -7.77 6.72 -6.69
C LYS A 84 -7.08 5.48 -6.11
N MET A 85 -7.76 4.32 -6.12
CA MET A 85 -7.14 3.05 -5.74
C MET A 85 -5.92 2.76 -6.62
N SER A 86 -6.00 2.96 -7.94
CA SER A 86 -4.85 2.77 -8.85
C SER A 86 -3.65 3.63 -8.46
N ILE A 87 -3.87 4.90 -8.09
CA ILE A 87 -2.79 5.80 -7.65
C ILE A 87 -2.18 5.32 -6.32
N ILE A 88 -3.02 5.00 -5.32
CA ILE A 88 -2.55 4.52 -4.01
C ILE A 88 -1.72 3.24 -4.18
N LEU A 89 -2.21 2.30 -4.99
CA LEU A 89 -1.56 1.04 -5.26
C LEU A 89 -0.26 1.22 -6.06
N ALA A 90 -0.20 2.15 -7.03
CA ALA A 90 1.02 2.47 -7.76
C ALA A 90 2.10 3.07 -6.85
N LEU A 91 1.73 4.00 -5.95
CA LEU A 91 2.67 4.63 -5.03
C LEU A 91 3.29 3.67 -4.01
N ALA A 92 2.69 2.49 -3.80
CA ALA A 92 3.30 1.44 -3.01
C ALA A 92 4.42 0.69 -3.75
N ILE A 93 4.40 0.71 -5.08
CA ILE A 93 5.44 0.15 -5.95
C ILE A 93 6.51 1.20 -6.23
N ASP A 94 6.17 2.48 -6.28
CA ASP A 94 7.09 3.58 -6.59
C ASP A 94 8.01 3.97 -5.40
N CYS A 95 8.77 2.99 -4.90
CA CYS A 95 9.83 3.17 -3.90
C CYS A 95 11.19 2.84 -4.54
N GLU A 96 11.94 3.87 -4.93
CA GLU A 96 13.18 3.74 -5.72
C GLU A 96 14.44 3.52 -4.87
N ARG A 97 14.36 3.60 -3.53
CA ARG A 97 15.56 3.42 -2.68
C ARG A 97 15.95 1.94 -2.53
N ASN A 98 17.21 1.65 -2.88
CA ASN A 98 18.01 0.49 -2.46
C ASN A 98 17.48 -0.90 -2.83
N ASN A 99 16.96 -1.15 -4.05
CA ASN A 99 16.60 -2.51 -4.49
C ASN A 99 15.63 -3.26 -3.54
N ALA A 100 14.98 -2.56 -2.60
CA ALA A 100 14.13 -3.13 -1.55
C ALA A 100 12.65 -3.20 -1.97
N ASN A 101 12.37 -2.97 -3.25
CA ASN A 101 11.04 -3.10 -3.80
C ASN A 101 10.75 -4.59 -4.01
N ILE A 102 10.14 -5.23 -3.01
CA ILE A 102 9.86 -6.68 -3.04
C ILE A 102 8.89 -7.07 -4.17
N ILE A 103 8.20 -6.10 -4.79
CA ILE A 103 7.41 -6.35 -5.99
C ILE A 103 8.32 -6.53 -7.22
N ILE A 104 9.56 -6.04 -7.19
CA ILE A 104 10.52 -6.11 -8.31
C ILE A 104 11.62 -7.16 -8.06
N ASP A 105 11.79 -7.66 -6.83
CA ASP A 105 12.74 -8.73 -6.53
C ASP A 105 12.13 -10.13 -6.71
N SER A 106 12.97 -11.10 -7.07
CA SER A 106 12.70 -12.53 -7.29
C SER A 106 11.89 -13.22 -6.18
N GLU A 107 11.87 -12.65 -4.98
CA GLU A 107 11.12 -13.17 -3.84
C GLU A 107 9.62 -12.88 -3.88
N TYR A 108 9.12 -12.09 -4.85
CA TYR A 108 7.69 -11.74 -4.91
C TYR A 108 6.80 -13.00 -4.89
N LYS A 109 7.22 -14.08 -5.55
CA LYS A 109 6.47 -15.34 -5.67
C LYS A 109 6.14 -16.00 -4.33
N SER A 110 7.02 -15.87 -3.33
CA SER A 110 6.82 -16.43 -1.99
C SER A 110 6.16 -15.45 -1.03
N ASN A 111 5.93 -14.19 -1.44
CA ASN A 111 5.42 -13.15 -0.58
C ASN A 111 3.88 -13.10 -0.61
N LYS A 112 3.24 -13.56 0.47
CA LYS A 112 1.77 -13.50 0.63
C LYS A 112 1.23 -12.07 0.57
N ALA A 113 2.01 -11.07 0.98
CA ALA A 113 1.60 -9.67 0.93
C ALA A 113 1.50 -9.16 -0.52
N VAL A 114 2.38 -9.63 -1.41
CA VAL A 114 2.29 -9.34 -2.85
C VAL A 114 1.08 -10.05 -3.47
N LYS A 115 0.82 -11.30 -3.08
CA LYS A 115 -0.41 -12.00 -3.49
C LYS A 115 -1.66 -11.22 -3.08
N GLU A 116 -1.76 -10.81 -1.81
CA GLU A 116 -2.91 -10.06 -1.31
C GLU A 116 -3.07 -8.72 -2.03
N TYR A 117 -1.97 -8.04 -2.37
CA TYR A 117 -2.00 -6.83 -3.20
C TYR A 117 -2.66 -7.12 -4.56
N VAL A 118 -2.29 -8.20 -5.25
CA VAL A 118 -2.92 -8.59 -6.52
C VAL A 118 -4.39 -8.96 -6.34
N GLU A 119 -4.75 -9.63 -5.24
CA GLU A 119 -6.15 -9.96 -4.93
C GLU A 119 -7.00 -8.69 -4.72
N ILE A 120 -6.44 -7.61 -4.16
CA ILE A 120 -7.12 -6.31 -4.11
C ILE A 120 -7.40 -5.79 -5.52
N LEU A 121 -6.44 -5.83 -6.45
CA LEU A 121 -6.70 -5.38 -7.83
C LEU A 121 -7.87 -6.16 -8.45
N LYS A 122 -7.90 -7.49 -8.27
CA LYS A 122 -8.98 -8.34 -8.78
C LYS A 122 -10.31 -8.03 -8.12
N GLU A 123 -10.34 -7.92 -6.79
CA GLU A 123 -11.55 -7.65 -6.01
C GLU A 123 -12.26 -6.36 -6.44
N PHE A 124 -11.49 -5.31 -6.75
CA PHE A 124 -12.02 -4.01 -7.15
C PHE A 124 -12.06 -3.80 -8.68
N ASN A 125 -11.80 -4.85 -9.47
CA ASN A 125 -11.72 -4.78 -10.93
C ASN A 125 -10.79 -3.66 -11.45
N ILE A 126 -9.66 -3.47 -10.76
CA ILE A 126 -8.65 -2.48 -11.14
C ILE A 126 -7.81 -3.07 -12.27
N CYS A 127 -7.87 -2.42 -13.44
CA CYS A 127 -7.03 -2.73 -14.58
C CYS A 127 -5.55 -2.52 -14.20
N PRO A 128 -4.70 -3.57 -14.24
CA PRO A 128 -3.29 -3.45 -13.85
C PRO A 128 -2.55 -2.47 -14.78
N GLU A 129 -2.87 -2.42 -16.06
CA GLU A 129 -2.29 -1.45 -17.00
C GLU A 129 -2.52 -0.01 -16.52
N LYS A 130 -3.67 0.27 -15.88
CA LYS A 130 -3.96 1.59 -15.30
C LYS A 130 -3.07 1.93 -14.11
N VAL A 131 -2.65 0.93 -13.33
CA VAL A 131 -1.67 1.11 -12.25
C VAL A 131 -0.28 1.37 -12.86
N ALA A 132 0.08 0.64 -13.92
CA ALA A 132 1.36 0.78 -14.60
C ALA A 132 1.56 2.16 -15.25
N GLU A 133 0.49 2.84 -15.67
CA GLU A 133 0.54 4.23 -16.18
C GLU A 133 1.12 5.24 -15.17
N TYR A 134 1.06 4.94 -13.87
CA TYR A 134 1.61 5.79 -12.81
C TYR A 134 3.03 5.41 -12.39
N LEU A 135 3.64 4.44 -13.07
CA LEU A 135 4.98 3.91 -12.75
C LEU A 135 5.97 4.30 -13.86
N SER A 136 7.26 4.26 -13.53
CA SER A 136 8.30 4.27 -14.57
C SER A 136 8.16 3.05 -15.47
N GLU A 137 8.65 3.14 -16.71
CA GLU A 137 8.57 2.02 -17.68
C GLU A 137 9.13 0.71 -17.11
N PHE A 138 10.25 0.80 -16.40
CA PHE A 138 10.88 -0.33 -15.72
C PHE A 138 9.98 -0.93 -14.63
N SER A 139 9.49 -0.11 -13.70
CA SER A 139 8.63 -0.55 -12.60
C SER A 139 7.28 -1.08 -13.09
N GLY A 140 6.69 -0.44 -14.11
CA GLY A 140 5.44 -0.85 -14.72
C GLY A 140 5.53 -2.24 -15.36
N LYS A 141 6.60 -2.51 -16.12
CA LYS A 141 6.83 -3.83 -16.72
C LYS A 141 6.94 -4.92 -15.65
N HIS A 142 7.75 -4.70 -14.62
CA HIS A 142 7.91 -5.66 -13.52
C HIS A 142 6.61 -5.90 -12.76
N PHE A 143 5.85 -4.84 -12.48
CA PHE A 143 4.55 -4.97 -11.85
C PHE A 143 3.57 -5.83 -12.68
N LEU A 144 3.52 -5.63 -14.00
CA LEU A 144 2.68 -6.45 -14.87
C LEU A 144 3.09 -7.94 -14.87
N ASP A 145 4.40 -8.22 -14.83
CA ASP A 145 4.90 -9.61 -14.71
C ASP A 145 4.43 -10.27 -13.40
N VAL A 146 4.46 -9.52 -12.29
CA VAL A 146 3.96 -9.99 -10.97
C VAL A 146 2.46 -10.25 -10.99
N TYR A 147 1.68 -9.32 -11.55
CA TYR A 147 0.23 -9.47 -11.67
C TYR A 147 -0.12 -10.72 -12.48
N ASN A 148 0.55 -10.92 -13.61
CA ASN A 148 0.35 -12.09 -14.47
C ASN A 148 0.72 -13.39 -13.76
N TYR A 149 1.80 -13.42 -12.98
CA TYR A 149 2.18 -14.60 -12.20
C TYR A 149 1.07 -15.05 -11.23
N TYR A 150 0.41 -14.09 -10.55
CA TYR A 150 -0.65 -14.39 -9.59
C TYR A 150 -2.05 -14.51 -10.22
N SER A 151 -2.18 -14.30 -11.53
CA SER A 151 -3.45 -14.39 -12.27
C SER A 151 -3.60 -15.66 -13.09
N ASN A 152 -2.51 -16.42 -13.26
CA ASN A 152 -2.49 -17.76 -13.84
C ASN A 152 -2.60 -18.83 -12.75
#